data_AF-A0A0G2A772-F1
#
_entry.id   AF-A0A0G2A772-F1
#
_cell.length_a   1.000
_cell.length_b   1.000
_cell.length_c   1.000
_cell.angle_alpha   90.00
_cell.angle_beta   90.00
_cell.angle_gamma   90.00
#
_symmetry.space_group_name_H-M   'P 1'
#
loop_
_entity.id
_entity.type
_entity.pdbx_description
1 polymer ?
#
loop_
_entity_poly.entity_id
_entity_poly.type
_entity_poly.pdbx_seq_one_letter_code
_entity_poly.pdbx_strand_id
1 'polypeptide(L)'
;MSSQVEQAMRQICEEKGLSYEAVLETIESALAAAYRKDFGNKIQNIEVEYDVASGKIKAFDVKTVVEDVDLAEVERVEEERRAKQEERTTKIKELVEAGQPIPEELSAPASADGPTFNEKLEIMLSAAKDIDHDAKVEEVLRMELIVPGEFGRMAAMTAKQVVMQKLREAEREVIFNEFKENEHTIVVGTIQRREGRAVLVDIGRATGILRSEDQVPGERYNQGGRLKFYVRSVTLGSRGPEILLSRTDNELVRGLFATEIPEIADGAVEIKGIAREPGNRTKVAVHTGDDSIDPIGACIGQRGTRIQTVIAELGGEKVDIVHWSENREEYIVSRAWGGSQRGSAGGSTVACRGSRRAERASCLAPCGDTH
;
A
#
# COMPACT_ATOMS: atom_id res chain seq x y z
N MET A 1 -27.99 -10.58 32.03
CA MET A 1 -28.05 -9.15 31.63
C MET A 1 -26.75 -8.88 30.91
N SER A 2 -26.80 -8.52 29.62
CA SER A 2 -25.59 -8.20 28.84
C SER A 2 -24.83 -7.07 29.54
N SER A 3 -23.55 -7.30 29.82
CA SER A 3 -22.68 -6.31 30.44
C SER A 3 -22.66 -5.03 29.60
N GLN A 4 -22.57 -3.86 30.25
CA GLN A 4 -22.41 -2.58 29.54
C GLN A 4 -21.19 -2.60 28.60
N VAL A 5 -20.16 -3.38 28.96
CA VAL A 5 -18.94 -3.56 28.16
C VAL A 5 -19.23 -4.35 26.88
N GLU A 6 -20.04 -5.41 26.98
CA GLU A 6 -20.41 -6.24 25.83
C GLU A 6 -21.25 -5.44 24.82
N GLN A 7 -22.21 -4.66 25.30
CA GLN A 7 -23.05 -3.80 24.46
C GLN A 7 -22.22 -2.73 23.74
N ALA A 8 -21.32 -2.06 24.47
CA ALA A 8 -20.43 -1.07 23.87
C ALA A 8 -19.51 -1.69 22.81
N MET A 9 -18.98 -2.89 23.06
CA MET A 9 -18.13 -3.60 22.10
C MET A 9 -18.90 -4.00 20.84
N ARG A 10 -20.11 -4.53 20.98
CA ARG A 10 -20.98 -4.86 19.83
C ARG A 10 -21.32 -3.62 19.01
N GLN A 11 -21.68 -2.51 19.66
CA GLN A 11 -21.98 -1.25 18.98
C GLN A 11 -20.78 -0.74 18.17
N ILE A 12 -19.58 -0.73 18.76
CA ILE A 12 -18.36 -0.30 18.05
C ILE A 12 -18.05 -1.22 16.86
N CYS A 13 -18.27 -2.52 17.02
CA CYS A 13 -18.09 -3.49 15.94
C CYS A 13 -19.07 -3.22 14.77
N GLU A 14 -20.34 -2.98 15.08
CA GLU A 14 -21.38 -2.66 14.08
C GLU A 14 -21.09 -1.34 13.34
N GLU A 15 -20.76 -0.26 14.06
CA GLU A 15 -20.47 1.04 13.47
C GLU A 15 -19.27 1.01 12.50
N LYS A 16 -18.34 0.08 12.73
CA LYS A 16 -17.06 0.00 12.01
C LYS A 16 -17.01 -1.17 11.02
N GLY A 17 -18.09 -1.93 10.89
CA GLY A 17 -18.17 -3.07 9.98
C GLY A 17 -17.27 -4.24 10.38
N LEU A 18 -16.96 -4.38 11.67
CA LEU A 18 -16.14 -5.47 12.21
C LEU A 18 -17.02 -6.60 12.74
N SER A 19 -16.62 -7.85 12.49
CA SER A 19 -17.26 -9.00 13.11
C SER A 19 -16.84 -9.10 14.59
N TYR A 20 -17.84 -9.13 15.48
CA TYR A 20 -17.63 -9.29 16.93
C TYR A 20 -16.79 -10.53 17.28
N GLU A 21 -17.01 -11.64 16.56
CA GLU A 21 -16.32 -12.92 16.75
C GLU A 21 -14.82 -12.81 16.44
N ALA A 22 -14.43 -12.21 15.31
CA ALA A 22 -13.01 -12.05 14.98
C ALA A 22 -12.27 -11.15 15.99
N VAL A 23 -12.95 -10.16 16.58
CA VAL A 23 -12.36 -9.33 17.64
C VAL A 23 -12.11 -10.17 18.90
N LEU A 24 -13.05 -11.03 19.27
CA LEU A 24 -12.88 -11.94 20.41
C LEU A 24 -11.73 -12.91 20.22
N GLU A 25 -11.68 -13.59 19.09
CA GLU A 25 -10.61 -14.53 18.75
C GLU A 25 -9.23 -13.87 18.80
N THR A 26 -9.14 -12.60 18.36
CA THR A 26 -7.90 -11.84 18.43
C THR A 26 -7.52 -11.50 19.87
N ILE A 27 -8.50 -11.14 20.71
CA ILE A 27 -8.26 -10.87 22.14
C ILE A 27 -7.75 -12.14 22.81
N GLU A 28 -8.42 -13.28 22.61
CA GLU A 28 -8.04 -14.58 23.16
C GLU A 28 -6.63 -14.99 22.73
N SER A 29 -6.32 -14.88 21.44
CA SER A 29 -4.98 -15.16 20.90
C SER A 29 -3.90 -14.25 21.49
N ALA A 30 -4.20 -12.97 21.68
CA ALA A 30 -3.27 -12.01 22.27
C ALA A 30 -3.07 -12.24 23.78
N LEU A 31 -4.13 -12.60 24.50
CA LEU A 31 -4.06 -12.97 25.91
C LEU A 31 -3.28 -14.27 26.10
N ALA A 32 -3.46 -15.26 25.24
CA ALA A 32 -2.66 -16.48 25.21
C ALA A 32 -1.17 -16.20 25.00
N ALA A 33 -0.84 -15.29 24.07
CA ALA A 33 0.55 -14.87 23.86
C ALA A 33 1.14 -14.11 25.05
N ALA A 34 0.35 -13.26 25.71
CA ALA A 34 0.76 -12.55 26.92
C ALA A 34 0.98 -13.53 28.09
N TYR A 35 0.08 -14.48 28.28
CA TYR A 35 0.19 -15.51 29.31
C TYR A 35 1.45 -16.38 29.08
N ARG A 36 1.71 -16.80 27.84
CA ARG A 36 2.94 -17.54 27.47
C ARG A 36 4.23 -16.79 27.78
N LYS A 37 4.20 -15.45 27.73
CA LYS A 37 5.39 -14.62 27.97
C LYS A 37 5.68 -14.44 29.46
N ASP A 38 4.64 -14.21 30.26
CA ASP A 38 4.78 -13.80 31.66
C ASP A 38 4.71 -14.99 32.63
N PHE A 39 3.95 -16.04 32.31
CA PHE A 39 3.67 -17.17 33.20
C PHE A 39 3.96 -18.56 32.59
N GLY A 40 4.04 -18.66 31.26
CA GLY A 40 4.26 -19.92 30.55
C GLY A 40 5.70 -20.16 30.07
N ASN A 41 5.89 -21.30 29.41
CA ASN A 41 7.10 -21.62 28.66
C ASN A 41 6.90 -21.33 27.16
N LYS A 42 7.97 -20.97 26.44
CA LYS A 42 7.92 -20.56 25.01
C LYS A 42 7.28 -21.57 24.04
N ILE A 43 7.20 -22.85 24.42
CA ILE A 43 6.75 -23.96 23.56
C ILE A 43 5.38 -24.52 24.00
N GLN A 44 4.78 -24.01 25.07
CA GLN A 44 3.44 -24.45 25.51
C GLN A 44 2.36 -23.94 24.56
N ASN A 45 1.33 -24.75 24.32
CA ASN A 45 0.17 -24.35 23.54
C ASN A 45 -0.94 -23.89 24.50
N ILE A 46 -1.07 -22.58 24.66
CA ILE A 46 -2.00 -22.00 25.62
C ILE A 46 -3.20 -21.44 24.87
N GLU A 47 -4.39 -21.91 25.22
CA GLU A 47 -5.67 -21.32 24.82
C GLU A 47 -6.20 -20.47 25.98
N VAL A 48 -6.83 -19.35 25.66
CA VAL A 48 -7.46 -18.48 26.66
C VAL A 48 -8.88 -18.22 26.22
N GLU A 49 -9.84 -18.50 27.10
CA GLU A 49 -11.23 -18.11 26.90
C GLU A 49 -11.50 -16.81 27.65
N TYR A 50 -12.07 -15.83 26.94
CA TYR A 50 -12.41 -14.53 27.52
C TYR A 50 -13.92 -14.28 27.49
N ASP A 51 -14.54 -14.26 28.67
CA ASP A 51 -15.95 -13.87 28.79
C ASP A 51 -16.05 -12.35 28.95
N VAL A 52 -16.53 -11.66 27.91
CA VAL A 52 -16.72 -10.20 27.89
C VAL A 52 -17.79 -9.74 28.89
N ALA A 53 -18.80 -10.57 29.15
CA ALA A 53 -19.91 -10.19 30.01
C ALA A 53 -19.49 -10.19 31.48
N SER A 54 -18.72 -11.20 31.90
CA SER A 54 -18.26 -11.32 33.29
C SER A 54 -16.84 -10.80 33.52
N GLY A 55 -16.07 -10.56 32.46
CA GLY A 55 -14.64 -10.23 32.52
C GLY A 55 -13.77 -11.38 33.03
N LYS A 56 -14.32 -12.60 33.14
CA LYS A 56 -13.59 -13.78 33.61
C LYS A 56 -12.72 -14.34 32.49
N ILE A 57 -11.56 -14.82 32.90
CA ILE A 57 -10.55 -15.37 31.99
C ILE A 57 -10.24 -16.78 32.47
N LYS A 58 -10.27 -17.74 31.55
CA LYS A 58 -9.79 -19.10 31.79
C LYS A 58 -8.65 -19.36 30.83
N ALA A 59 -7.55 -19.90 31.34
CA ALA A 59 -6.42 -20.31 30.53
C ALA A 59 -6.35 -21.83 30.54
N PHE A 60 -6.04 -22.43 29.39
CA PHE A 60 -5.91 -23.86 29.22
C PHE A 60 -4.56 -24.19 28.60
N ASP A 61 -3.87 -25.20 29.13
CA ASP A 61 -2.75 -25.86 28.47
C ASP A 61 -3.32 -26.98 27.59
N VAL A 62 -3.10 -26.86 26.29
CA VAL A 62 -3.67 -27.76 25.30
C VAL A 62 -2.62 -28.77 24.89
N LYS A 63 -2.84 -30.04 25.24
CA LYS A 63 -1.92 -31.14 24.94
C LYS A 63 -2.59 -32.23 24.12
N THR A 64 -1.85 -32.82 23.20
CA THR A 64 -2.31 -33.96 22.40
C THR A 64 -2.00 -35.27 23.11
N VAL A 65 -2.96 -36.17 23.21
CA VAL A 65 -2.77 -37.48 23.82
C VAL A 65 -2.02 -38.39 22.85
N VAL A 66 -0.88 -38.92 23.28
CA VAL A 66 -0.06 -39.86 22.51
C VAL A 66 0.01 -41.21 23.22
N GLU A 67 0.38 -42.25 22.47
CA GLU A 67 0.64 -43.56 23.07
C GLU A 67 1.77 -43.48 24.10
N ASP A 68 1.69 -44.34 25.13
CA ASP A 68 2.73 -44.41 26.15
C ASP A 68 4.03 -44.92 25.50
N VAL A 69 5.03 -44.05 25.40
CA VAL A 69 6.37 -44.37 24.91
C VAL A 69 7.37 -44.31 26.06
N ASP A 70 8.40 -45.17 26.01
CA ASP A 70 9.47 -45.15 27.01
C ASP A 70 10.30 -43.87 26.82
N LEU A 71 10.30 -42.99 27.82
CA LEU A 71 11.05 -41.73 27.83
C LEU A 71 12.54 -41.97 27.53
N ALA A 72 13.11 -43.08 28.00
CA ALA A 72 14.52 -43.41 27.75
C ALA A 72 14.79 -43.84 26.29
N GLU A 73 13.77 -44.30 25.57
CA GLU A 73 13.87 -44.60 24.14
C GLU A 73 13.73 -43.34 23.29
N VAL A 74 12.81 -42.44 23.66
CA VAL A 74 12.66 -41.15 22.99
C VAL A 74 13.94 -40.31 23.11
N GLU A 75 14.50 -40.16 24.31
CA GLU A 75 15.72 -39.35 24.52
C GLU A 75 16.89 -39.85 23.67
N ARG A 76 17.09 -41.17 23.57
CA ARG A 76 18.15 -41.76 22.72
C ARG A 76 17.93 -41.45 21.25
N VAL A 77 16.68 -41.57 20.76
CA VAL A 77 16.32 -41.29 19.37
C VAL A 77 16.47 -39.80 19.05
N GLU A 78 16.13 -38.92 19.98
CA GLU A 78 16.29 -37.47 19.84
C GLU A 78 17.77 -37.05 19.82
N GLU A 79 18.61 -37.64 20.68
CA GLU A 79 20.06 -37.42 20.68
C GLU A 79 20.69 -37.90 19.36
N GLU A 80 20.31 -39.08 18.87
CA GLU A 80 20.75 -39.57 17.56
C GLU A 80 20.29 -38.66 16.41
N ARG A 81 19.05 -38.15 16.45
CA ARG A 81 18.55 -37.17 15.46
C ARG A 81 19.38 -35.90 15.51
N ARG A 82 19.66 -35.37 16.70
CA ARG A 82 20.41 -34.13 16.87
C ARG A 82 21.84 -34.28 16.38
N ALA A 83 22.52 -35.39 16.67
CA ALA A 83 23.84 -35.69 16.15
C ALA A 83 23.86 -35.77 14.62
N LYS A 84 22.91 -36.50 14.01
CA LYS A 84 22.77 -36.58 12.55
C LYS A 84 22.49 -35.22 11.91
N GLN A 85 21.70 -34.37 12.58
CA GLN A 85 21.33 -33.04 12.10
C GLN A 85 22.51 -32.05 12.20
N GLU A 86 23.29 -32.11 13.28
CA GLU A 86 24.53 -31.34 13.46
C GLU A 86 25.58 -31.74 12.41
N GLU A 87 25.81 -33.04 12.20
CA GLU A 87 26.69 -33.52 11.12
C GLU A 87 26.24 -33.03 9.74
N ARG A 88 24.93 -33.07 9.47
CA ARG A 88 24.37 -32.63 8.19
C ARG A 88 24.54 -31.14 7.98
N THR A 89 24.27 -30.32 9.00
CA THR A 89 24.50 -28.87 8.92
C THR A 89 25.97 -28.51 8.75
N THR A 90 26.88 -29.29 9.33
CA THR A 90 28.33 -29.11 9.17
C THR A 90 28.75 -29.42 7.73
N LYS A 91 28.29 -30.55 7.17
CA LYS A 91 28.51 -30.92 5.76
C LYS A 91 27.92 -29.89 4.78
N ILE A 92 26.74 -29.35 5.06
CA ILE A 92 26.13 -28.29 4.23
C ILE A 92 26.97 -27.02 4.27
N LYS A 93 27.46 -26.59 5.45
CA LYS A 93 28.33 -25.42 5.57
C LYS A 93 29.64 -25.58 4.77
N GLU A 94 30.26 -26.75 4.86
CA GLU A 94 31.48 -27.07 4.10
C GLU A 94 31.23 -27.03 2.58
N LEU A 95 30.11 -27.58 2.11
CA LEU A 95 29.76 -27.57 0.68
C LEU A 95 29.44 -26.16 0.15
N VAL A 96 28.80 -25.33 0.97
CA VAL A 96 28.52 -23.92 0.64
C VAL A 96 29.80 -23.10 0.58
N GLU A 97 30.75 -23.29 1.51
CA GLU A 97 32.06 -22.64 1.47
C GLU A 97 32.91 -23.11 0.28
N ALA A 98 32.77 -24.36 -0.14
CA ALA A 98 33.45 -24.92 -1.32
C ALA A 98 32.81 -24.52 -2.66
N GLY A 99 31.68 -23.80 -2.66
CA GLY A 99 30.98 -23.36 -3.87
C GLY A 99 30.39 -24.51 -4.70
N GLN A 100 30.18 -25.68 -4.10
CA GLN A 100 29.60 -26.85 -4.76
C GLN A 100 28.07 -26.89 -4.58
N PRO A 101 27.32 -27.40 -5.57
CA PRO A 101 25.87 -27.56 -5.44
C PRO A 101 25.56 -28.54 -4.30
N ILE A 102 24.61 -28.15 -3.44
CA ILE A 102 24.16 -28.95 -2.31
C ILE A 102 23.41 -30.18 -2.84
N PRO A 103 23.83 -31.42 -2.51
CA PRO A 103 23.10 -32.62 -2.90
C PRO A 103 21.67 -32.63 -2.36
N GLU A 104 20.72 -33.06 -3.18
CA GLU A 104 19.28 -33.05 -2.89
C GLU A 104 18.91 -33.90 -1.64
N GLU A 105 19.71 -34.94 -1.37
CA GLU A 105 19.58 -35.78 -0.16
C GLU A 105 19.97 -35.06 1.14
N LEU A 106 20.84 -34.05 1.07
CA LEU A 106 21.16 -33.19 2.23
C LEU A 106 20.17 -32.02 2.38
N SER A 107 19.41 -31.67 1.34
CA SER A 107 18.39 -30.61 1.39
C SER A 107 17.02 -31.13 1.83
N ALA A 108 16.69 -32.39 1.55
CA ALA A 108 15.46 -33.02 2.01
C ALA A 108 15.43 -33.15 3.56
N PRO A 109 14.30 -32.88 4.24
CA PRO A 109 14.17 -33.20 5.66
C PRO A 109 14.35 -34.72 5.81
N ALA A 110 15.25 -35.14 6.70
CA ALA A 110 15.42 -36.56 6.97
C ALA A 110 14.12 -37.04 7.62
N SER A 111 13.37 -37.91 6.94
CA SER A 111 12.28 -38.68 7.55
C SER A 111 12.93 -39.65 8.54
N ALA A 112 13.18 -39.17 9.75
CA ALA A 112 13.62 -40.05 10.82
C ALA A 112 12.37 -40.73 11.38
N ASP A 113 12.20 -41.99 11.00
CA ASP A 113 11.22 -42.88 11.59
C ASP A 113 11.67 -43.20 13.03
N GLY A 114 10.81 -42.88 14.00
CA GLY A 114 11.05 -43.11 15.42
C GLY A 114 10.02 -42.39 16.31
N PRO A 115 9.80 -42.84 17.55
CA PRO A 115 8.88 -42.19 18.47
C PRO A 115 9.42 -40.79 18.83
N THR A 116 8.60 -39.76 18.58
CA THR A 116 8.90 -38.37 18.97
C THR A 116 7.93 -38.03 20.10
N PHE A 117 8.43 -37.52 21.23
CA PHE A 117 7.58 -37.08 22.34
C PHE A 117 7.94 -35.66 22.78
N ASN A 118 7.00 -34.73 22.62
CA ASN A 118 7.18 -33.37 23.11
C ASN A 118 6.45 -33.20 24.45
N GLU A 119 7.14 -33.28 25.58
CA GLU A 119 6.57 -33.12 26.95
C GLU A 119 5.66 -31.89 27.14
N LYS A 120 5.90 -30.85 26.33
CA LYS A 120 5.18 -29.56 26.39
C LYS A 120 3.92 -29.50 25.53
N LEU A 121 3.83 -30.33 24.49
CA LEU A 121 2.71 -30.34 23.53
C LEU A 121 1.90 -31.64 23.60
N GLU A 122 2.47 -32.67 24.21
CA GLU A 122 1.92 -34.01 24.24
C GLU A 122 1.80 -34.51 25.68
N ILE A 123 0.83 -35.39 25.90
CA ILE A 123 0.61 -36.08 27.16
C ILE A 123 0.44 -37.58 26.88
N MET A 124 1.07 -38.40 27.71
CA MET A 124 0.96 -39.85 27.60
C MET A 124 -0.45 -40.32 27.95
N LEU A 125 -0.94 -41.37 27.29
CA LEU A 125 -2.29 -41.90 27.50
C LEU A 125 -2.55 -42.31 28.96
N SER A 126 -1.56 -42.86 29.64
CA SER A 126 -1.60 -43.13 31.09
C SER A 126 -1.88 -41.87 31.91
N ALA A 127 -1.11 -40.81 31.70
CA ALA A 127 -1.26 -39.52 32.39
C ALA A 127 -2.53 -38.76 31.96
N ALA A 128 -2.97 -38.92 30.71
CA ALA A 128 -4.22 -38.34 30.21
C ALA A 128 -5.44 -38.96 30.91
N LYS A 129 -5.42 -40.29 31.10
CA LYS A 129 -6.48 -41.03 31.80
C LYS A 129 -6.63 -40.69 33.28
N ASP A 130 -5.58 -40.18 33.92
CA ASP A 130 -5.62 -39.70 35.31
C ASP A 130 -6.37 -38.37 35.43
N ILE A 131 -6.45 -37.59 34.35
CA ILE A 131 -7.13 -36.29 34.30
C ILE A 131 -8.55 -36.47 33.76
N ASP A 132 -8.70 -37.20 32.65
CA ASP A 132 -9.98 -37.55 32.04
C ASP A 132 -10.00 -39.03 31.69
N HIS A 133 -10.90 -39.79 32.34
CA HIS A 133 -10.96 -41.24 32.22
C HIS A 133 -11.35 -41.72 30.80
N ASP A 134 -12.04 -40.88 30.02
CA ASP A 134 -12.51 -41.20 28.68
C ASP A 134 -11.51 -40.82 27.56
N ALA A 135 -10.33 -40.29 27.91
CA ALA A 135 -9.33 -39.81 26.96
C ALA A 135 -8.81 -40.92 26.01
N LYS A 136 -8.75 -40.59 24.71
CA LYS A 136 -8.25 -41.47 23.63
C LYS A 136 -6.95 -40.95 23.02
N VAL A 137 -6.19 -41.85 22.38
CA VAL A 137 -5.03 -41.49 21.56
C VAL A 137 -5.47 -40.53 20.45
N GLU A 138 -4.65 -39.52 20.16
CA GLU A 138 -4.89 -38.40 19.24
C GLU A 138 -5.95 -37.39 19.69
N GLU A 139 -6.52 -37.53 20.89
CA GLU A 139 -7.43 -36.53 21.44
C GLU A 139 -6.69 -35.30 21.98
N VAL A 140 -7.33 -34.13 21.93
CA VAL A 140 -6.78 -32.88 22.45
C VAL A 140 -7.38 -32.63 23.83
N LEU A 141 -6.53 -32.67 24.86
CA LEU A 141 -6.92 -32.47 26.24
C LEU A 141 -6.65 -31.02 26.66
N ARG A 142 -7.67 -30.35 27.21
CA ARG A 142 -7.57 -28.96 27.73
C ARG A 142 -7.41 -28.98 29.25
N MET A 143 -6.22 -28.68 29.74
CA MET A 143 -5.93 -28.62 31.17
C MET A 143 -6.10 -27.19 31.68
N GLU A 144 -7.01 -26.94 32.62
CA GLU A 144 -7.22 -25.59 33.18
C GLU A 144 -6.00 -25.13 34.00
N LEU A 145 -5.45 -23.98 33.63
CA LEU A 145 -4.32 -23.33 34.30
C LEU A 145 -4.82 -22.32 35.33
N ILE A 146 -4.05 -22.17 36.41
CA ILE A 146 -4.34 -21.17 37.45
C ILE A 146 -3.98 -19.79 36.89
N VAL A 147 -4.98 -18.92 36.78
CA VAL A 147 -4.80 -17.53 36.37
C VAL A 147 -4.51 -16.65 37.60
N PRO A 148 -3.29 -16.06 37.74
CA PRO A 148 -3.00 -15.16 38.84
C PRO A 148 -3.86 -13.90 38.78
N GLY A 149 -4.22 -13.31 39.93
CA GLY A 149 -5.05 -12.10 39.96
C GLY A 149 -4.43 -10.89 39.23
N GLU A 150 -3.09 -10.80 39.18
CA GLU A 150 -2.36 -9.76 38.44
C GLU A 150 -2.53 -9.89 36.92
N PHE A 151 -2.79 -11.11 36.42
CA PHE A 151 -3.05 -11.36 35.01
C PHE A 151 -4.32 -10.65 34.53
N GLY A 152 -5.34 -10.50 35.39
CA GLY A 152 -6.59 -9.80 35.02
C GLY A 152 -6.37 -8.33 34.63
N ARG A 153 -5.46 -7.62 35.34
CA ARG A 153 -5.13 -6.22 35.00
C ARG A 153 -4.35 -6.13 33.68
N MET A 154 -3.39 -7.02 33.49
CA MET A 154 -2.62 -7.10 32.24
C MET A 154 -3.53 -7.45 31.07
N ALA A 155 -4.42 -8.41 31.26
CA ALA A 155 -5.39 -8.82 30.26
C ALA A 155 -6.31 -7.68 29.83
N ALA A 156 -6.81 -6.88 30.77
CA ALA A 156 -7.62 -5.70 30.45
C ALA A 156 -6.84 -4.67 29.60
N MET A 157 -5.55 -4.43 29.89
CA MET A 157 -4.71 -3.52 29.09
C MET A 157 -4.43 -4.09 27.69
N THR A 158 -4.12 -5.37 27.60
CA THR A 158 -3.88 -6.07 26.33
C THR A 158 -5.14 -6.09 25.48
N ALA A 159 -6.29 -6.45 26.05
CA ALA A 159 -7.58 -6.45 25.36
C ALA A 159 -7.89 -5.06 24.79
N LYS A 160 -7.71 -3.98 25.58
CA LYS A 160 -7.86 -2.60 25.09
C LYS A 160 -6.93 -2.32 23.90
N GLN A 161 -5.66 -2.71 24.00
CA GLN A 161 -4.70 -2.47 22.93
C GLN A 161 -5.06 -3.24 21.64
N VAL A 162 -5.50 -4.49 21.79
CA VAL A 162 -5.89 -5.37 20.68
C VAL A 162 -7.15 -4.84 20.00
N VAL A 163 -8.18 -4.46 20.76
CA VAL A 163 -9.40 -3.85 20.22
C VAL A 163 -9.06 -2.57 19.46
N MET A 164 -8.24 -1.68 20.04
CA MET A 164 -7.81 -0.45 19.36
C MET A 164 -6.93 -0.73 18.13
N GLN A 165 -6.19 -1.84 18.11
CA GLN A 165 -5.43 -2.25 16.94
C GLN A 165 -6.35 -2.77 15.84
N LYS A 166 -7.28 -3.67 16.15
CA LYS A 166 -8.26 -4.21 15.21
C LYS A 166 -9.14 -3.12 14.61
N LEU A 167 -9.57 -2.17 15.44
CA LEU A 167 -10.30 -0.99 14.98
C LEU A 167 -9.50 -0.19 13.95
N ARG A 168 -8.21 0.06 14.21
CA ARG A 168 -7.33 0.75 13.25
C ARG A 168 -7.08 -0.05 11.98
N GLU A 169 -6.98 -1.37 12.06
CA GLU A 169 -6.83 -2.25 10.90
C GLU A 169 -8.07 -2.19 10.00
N ALA A 170 -9.27 -2.30 10.58
CA ALA A 170 -10.52 -2.17 9.85
C ALA A 170 -10.69 -0.80 9.18
N GLU A 171 -10.39 0.27 9.91
CA GLU A 171 -10.43 1.63 9.35
C GLU A 171 -9.48 1.78 8.17
N ARG A 172 -8.27 1.21 8.25
CA ARG A 172 -7.29 1.24 7.15
C ARG A 172 -7.78 0.50 5.92
N GLU A 173 -8.43 -0.65 6.11
CA GLU A 173 -8.97 -1.45 5.01
C GLU A 173 -10.12 -0.72 4.30
N VAL A 174 -11.03 -0.11 5.06
CA VAL A 174 -12.12 0.71 4.51
C VAL A 174 -11.57 1.87 3.68
N ILE A 175 -10.59 2.61 4.23
CA ILE A 175 -9.95 3.72 3.52
C ILE A 175 -9.22 3.23 2.26
N PHE A 176 -8.51 2.10 2.35
CA PHE A 176 -7.83 1.51 1.20
C PHE A 176 -8.81 1.20 0.07
N ASN A 177 -9.92 0.52 0.37
CA ASN A 177 -10.93 0.17 -0.62
C ASN A 177 -11.57 1.43 -1.24
N GLU A 178 -11.93 2.42 -0.43
CA GLU A 178 -12.49 3.70 -0.91
C GLU A 178 -11.56 4.41 -1.91
N PHE A 179 -10.26 4.50 -1.60
CA PHE A 179 -9.32 5.16 -2.50
C PHE A 179 -8.86 4.28 -3.65
N LYS A 180 -8.95 2.95 -3.51
CA LYS A 180 -8.66 2.01 -4.59
C LYS A 180 -9.70 2.10 -5.70
N GLU A 181 -10.98 2.28 -5.34
CA GLU A 181 -12.05 2.56 -6.32
C GLU A 181 -11.87 3.93 -6.99
N ASN A 182 -11.36 4.92 -6.24
CA ASN A 182 -11.08 6.26 -6.75
C ASN A 182 -9.64 6.42 -7.29
N GLU A 183 -8.96 5.33 -7.64
CA GLU A 183 -7.66 5.40 -8.29
C GLU A 183 -7.80 6.08 -9.66
N HIS A 184 -6.79 6.86 -10.08
CA HIS A 184 -6.82 7.63 -11.33
C HIS A 184 -7.87 8.76 -11.37
N THR A 185 -8.31 9.25 -10.21
CA THR A 185 -9.20 10.42 -10.11
C THR A 185 -8.46 11.63 -9.55
N ILE A 186 -9.10 12.81 -9.62
CA ILE A 186 -8.60 14.03 -8.99
C ILE A 186 -9.25 14.20 -7.63
N VAL A 187 -8.41 14.44 -6.63
CA VAL A 187 -8.83 14.73 -5.26
C VAL A 187 -8.35 16.11 -4.84
N VAL A 188 -9.14 16.78 -4.02
CA VAL A 188 -8.73 18.05 -3.39
C VAL A 188 -8.03 17.72 -2.08
N GLY A 189 -6.81 18.21 -1.90
CA GLY A 189 -6.03 18.00 -0.69
C GLY A 189 -5.51 19.29 -0.07
N THR A 190 -5.28 19.26 1.24
CA THR A 190 -4.65 20.36 1.99
C THR A 190 -3.23 19.96 2.39
N ILE A 191 -2.24 20.76 2.03
CA ILE A 191 -0.84 20.48 2.34
C ILE A 191 -0.63 20.55 3.86
N GLN A 192 -0.26 19.44 4.50
CA GLN A 192 0.00 19.41 5.93
C GLN A 192 1.41 19.86 6.26
N ARG A 193 2.43 19.15 5.74
CA ARG A 193 3.83 19.44 6.03
C ARG A 193 4.74 18.83 4.97
N ARG A 194 5.98 19.29 4.93
CA ARG A 194 7.03 18.75 4.06
C ARG A 194 8.00 17.92 4.88
N GLU A 195 8.16 16.65 4.55
CA GLU A 195 9.13 15.75 5.15
C GLU A 195 10.27 15.51 4.15
N GLY A 196 11.37 16.27 4.33
CA GLY A 196 12.50 16.25 3.42
C GLY A 196 12.12 16.65 1.99
N ARG A 197 12.12 15.68 1.08
CA ARG A 197 11.75 15.87 -0.33
C ARG A 197 10.30 15.52 -0.66
N ALA A 198 9.59 14.83 0.23
CA ALA A 198 8.19 14.50 0.07
C ALA A 198 7.29 15.54 0.74
N VAL A 199 6.09 15.72 0.20
CA VAL A 199 5.05 16.57 0.78
C VAL A 199 3.89 15.69 1.21
N LEU A 200 3.47 15.84 2.47
CA LEU A 200 2.31 15.16 3.02
C LEU A 200 1.07 16.04 2.82
N VAL A 201 0.04 15.44 2.24
CA VAL A 201 -1.20 16.10 1.87
C VAL A 201 -2.35 15.41 2.61
N ASP A 202 -3.15 16.21 3.30
CA ASP A 202 -4.41 15.77 3.88
C ASP A 202 -5.47 15.68 2.79
N ILE A 203 -6.06 14.51 2.58
CA ILE A 203 -7.19 14.32 1.67
C ILE A 203 -8.47 14.00 2.45
N GLY A 204 -8.53 14.40 3.71
CA GLY A 204 -9.68 14.24 4.60
C GLY A 204 -9.56 13.00 5.48
N ARG A 205 -9.85 11.82 4.93
CA ARG A 205 -9.81 10.55 5.70
C ARG A 205 -8.43 9.90 5.75
N ALA A 206 -7.53 10.29 4.85
CA ALA A 206 -6.21 9.70 4.70
C ALA A 206 -5.14 10.76 4.44
N THR A 207 -3.87 10.36 4.55
CA THR A 207 -2.72 11.19 4.17
C THR A 207 -2.14 10.70 2.86
N GLY A 208 -2.20 11.55 1.83
CA GLY A 208 -1.52 11.33 0.56
C GLY A 208 -0.07 11.79 0.62
N ILE A 209 0.77 11.15 -0.18
CA ILE A 209 2.20 11.45 -0.29
C ILE A 209 2.47 11.95 -1.71
N LEU A 210 3.00 13.15 -1.81
CA LEU A 210 3.48 13.73 -3.05
C LEU A 210 5.01 13.66 -3.09
N ARG A 211 5.55 12.75 -3.90
CA ARG A 211 7.00 12.55 -4.04
C ARG A 211 7.65 13.68 -4.81
N SER A 212 8.98 13.80 -4.72
CA SER A 212 9.71 14.87 -5.42
C SER A 212 9.65 14.78 -6.95
N GLU A 213 9.51 13.57 -7.49
CA GLU A 213 9.31 13.33 -8.94
C GLU A 213 7.92 13.74 -9.43
N ASP A 214 6.98 13.86 -8.50
CA ASP A 214 5.57 14.13 -8.76
C ASP A 214 5.17 15.57 -8.46
N GLN A 215 6.13 16.35 -7.98
CA GLN A 215 6.02 17.78 -7.75
C GLN A 215 6.33 18.53 -9.04
N VAL A 216 5.47 19.48 -9.39
CA VAL A 216 5.73 20.41 -10.47
C VAL A 216 6.95 21.29 -10.12
N PRO A 217 7.97 21.37 -11.00
CA PRO A 217 9.12 22.24 -10.77
C PRO A 217 8.71 23.71 -10.61
N GLY A 218 9.19 24.36 -9.56
CA GLY A 218 8.91 25.78 -9.29
C GLY A 218 7.58 26.07 -8.57
N GLU A 219 6.71 25.08 -8.42
CA GLU A 219 5.46 25.22 -7.65
C GLU A 219 5.75 25.22 -6.14
N ARG A 220 5.07 26.11 -5.40
CA ARG A 220 5.26 26.26 -3.95
C ARG A 220 4.17 25.54 -3.16
N TYR A 221 4.56 24.45 -2.51
CA TYR A 221 3.71 23.68 -1.61
C TYR A 221 3.72 24.26 -0.18
N ASN A 222 3.01 25.38 0.02
CA ASN A 222 2.91 26.01 1.32
C ASN A 222 1.96 25.22 2.24
N GLN A 223 2.32 25.11 3.52
CA GLN A 223 1.47 24.50 4.55
C GLN A 223 0.11 25.20 4.62
N GLY A 224 -0.97 24.42 4.73
CA GLY A 224 -2.35 24.90 4.70
C GLY A 224 -2.88 25.23 3.30
N GLY A 225 -2.04 25.18 2.27
CA GLY A 225 -2.47 25.37 0.88
C GLY A 225 -3.39 24.25 0.43
N ARG A 226 -4.50 24.61 -0.22
CA ARG A 226 -5.43 23.66 -0.84
C ARG A 226 -5.13 23.58 -2.33
N LEU A 227 -4.87 22.38 -2.82
CA LEU A 227 -4.56 22.12 -4.23
C LEU A 227 -5.28 20.85 -4.69
N LYS A 228 -5.51 20.72 -5.99
CA LYS A 228 -5.97 19.47 -6.59
C LYS A 228 -4.78 18.55 -6.90
N PHE A 229 -4.95 17.26 -6.68
CA PHE A 229 -3.94 16.24 -6.91
C PHE A 229 -4.55 15.09 -7.70
N TYR A 230 -3.75 14.49 -8.56
CA TYR A 230 -4.12 13.24 -9.21
C TYR A 230 -3.71 12.06 -8.33
N VAL A 231 -4.62 11.12 -8.10
CA VAL A 231 -4.32 9.87 -7.40
C VAL A 231 -3.64 8.93 -8.40
N ARG A 232 -2.30 8.85 -8.33
CA ARG A 232 -1.53 7.99 -9.24
C ARG A 232 -1.74 6.52 -8.91
N SER A 233 -1.54 6.17 -7.64
CA SER A 233 -1.75 4.80 -7.19
C SER A 233 -2.02 4.70 -5.69
N VAL A 234 -2.67 3.61 -5.30
CA VAL A 234 -2.99 3.28 -3.91
C VAL A 234 -2.45 1.91 -3.58
N THR A 235 -1.57 1.85 -2.57
CA THR A 235 -0.91 0.61 -2.12
C THR A 235 -1.08 0.42 -0.61
N LEU A 236 -1.16 -0.83 -0.15
CA LEU A 236 -1.23 -1.12 1.28
C LEU A 236 0.20 -1.20 1.86
N GLY A 237 0.58 -0.22 2.68
CA GLY A 237 1.86 -0.17 3.37
C GLY A 237 1.78 -0.74 4.80
N SER A 238 2.93 -0.79 5.48
CA SER A 238 3.03 -1.29 6.87
C SER A 238 2.33 -0.39 7.90
N ARG A 239 2.15 0.90 7.59
CA ARG A 239 1.51 1.89 8.49
C ARG A 239 0.09 2.27 8.09
N GLY A 240 -0.44 1.71 7.00
CA GLY A 240 -1.75 2.05 6.44
C GLY A 240 -1.71 2.17 4.91
N PRO A 241 -2.81 2.58 4.28
CA PRO A 241 -2.84 2.84 2.85
C PRO A 241 -1.91 3.99 2.50
N GLU A 242 -0.97 3.73 1.61
CA GLU A 242 -0.09 4.72 1.01
C GLU A 242 -0.72 5.18 -0.30
N ILE A 243 -1.16 6.44 -0.32
CA ILE A 243 -1.82 7.07 -1.47
C ILE A 243 -0.80 7.97 -2.14
N LEU A 244 -0.34 7.57 -3.32
CA LEU A 244 0.61 8.35 -4.10
C LEU A 244 -0.14 9.38 -4.94
N LEU A 245 0.16 10.64 -4.64
CA LEU A 245 -0.39 11.78 -5.34
C LEU A 245 0.60 12.28 -6.38
N SER A 246 0.07 12.90 -7.42
CA SER A 246 0.86 13.52 -8.48
C SER A 246 0.27 14.83 -8.96
N ARG A 247 1.15 15.76 -9.30
CA ARG A 247 0.80 16.99 -10.04
C ARG A 247 1.50 17.12 -11.38
N THR A 248 2.45 16.25 -11.69
CA THR A 248 3.16 16.24 -12.98
C THR A 248 2.44 15.45 -14.07
N ASP A 249 1.59 14.49 -13.70
CA ASP A 249 0.92 13.61 -14.68
C ASP A 249 -0.04 14.37 -15.62
N ASN A 250 -0.17 13.87 -16.85
CA ASN A 250 -1.07 14.43 -17.87
C ASN A 250 -2.55 14.27 -17.48
N GLU A 251 -2.87 13.21 -16.73
CA GLU A 251 -4.23 12.92 -16.29
C GLU A 251 -4.78 13.96 -15.32
N LEU A 252 -3.91 14.67 -14.58
CA LEU A 252 -4.33 15.85 -13.82
C LEU A 252 -4.95 16.89 -14.76
N VAL A 253 -4.29 17.19 -15.89
CA VAL A 253 -4.83 18.16 -16.86
C VAL A 253 -6.14 17.66 -17.45
N ARG A 254 -6.22 16.37 -17.82
CA ARG A 254 -7.45 15.77 -18.36
C ARG A 254 -8.62 15.93 -17.39
N GLY A 255 -8.43 15.57 -16.12
CA GLY A 255 -9.51 15.67 -15.13
C GLY A 255 -9.85 17.12 -14.76
N LEU A 256 -8.88 18.05 -14.78
CA LEU A 256 -9.17 19.47 -14.57
C LEU A 256 -10.04 20.04 -15.68
N PHE A 257 -9.74 19.68 -16.93
CA PHE A 257 -10.58 20.01 -18.08
C PHE A 257 -11.98 19.42 -17.95
N ALA A 258 -12.10 18.13 -17.59
CA ALA A 258 -13.40 17.51 -17.38
C ALA A 258 -14.20 18.14 -16.23
N THR A 259 -13.53 18.62 -15.17
CA THR A 259 -14.20 19.30 -14.05
C THR A 259 -14.70 20.70 -14.44
N GLU A 260 -13.94 21.43 -15.24
CA GLU A 260 -14.24 22.83 -15.58
C GLU A 260 -15.11 22.99 -16.85
N ILE A 261 -15.05 22.05 -17.79
CA ILE A 261 -15.67 22.11 -19.11
C ILE A 261 -16.71 20.98 -19.22
N PRO A 262 -18.02 21.29 -19.11
CA PRO A 262 -19.10 20.29 -19.18
C PRO A 262 -19.10 19.49 -20.49
N GLU A 263 -18.77 20.13 -21.61
CA GLU A 263 -18.75 19.50 -22.92
C GLU A 263 -17.72 18.36 -23.01
N ILE A 264 -16.67 18.39 -22.20
CA ILE A 264 -15.68 17.31 -22.08
C ILE A 264 -16.18 16.22 -21.12
N ALA A 265 -16.89 16.59 -20.05
CA ALA A 265 -17.49 15.63 -19.12
C ALA A 265 -18.59 14.78 -19.78
N ASP A 266 -19.41 15.41 -20.63
CA ASP A 266 -20.50 14.77 -21.38
C ASP A 266 -20.01 13.99 -22.61
N GLY A 267 -18.73 14.11 -22.95
CA GLY A 267 -18.12 13.44 -24.12
C GLY A 267 -18.42 14.09 -25.48
N ALA A 268 -19.03 15.28 -25.50
CA ALA A 268 -19.26 16.02 -26.74
C ALA A 268 -17.94 16.54 -27.36
N VAL A 269 -16.95 16.84 -26.51
CA VAL A 269 -15.59 17.20 -26.92
C VAL A 269 -14.60 16.21 -26.30
N GLU A 270 -13.81 15.54 -27.14
CA GLU A 270 -12.82 14.56 -26.72
C GLU A 270 -11.41 15.14 -26.73
N ILE A 271 -10.64 14.87 -25.67
CA ILE A 271 -9.19 15.17 -25.63
C ILE A 271 -8.43 13.99 -26.24
N LYS A 272 -7.94 14.17 -27.48
CA LYS A 272 -7.18 13.17 -28.24
C LYS A 272 -5.71 13.07 -27.82
N GLY A 273 -5.14 14.12 -27.23
CA GLY A 273 -3.75 14.09 -26.79
C GLY A 273 -3.36 15.26 -25.91
N ILE A 274 -2.42 15.01 -25.00
CA ILE A 274 -1.85 16.01 -24.10
C ILE A 274 -0.33 15.89 -24.20
N ALA A 275 0.34 17.01 -24.45
CA ALA A 275 1.79 17.12 -24.37
C ALA A 275 2.13 18.19 -23.35
N ARG A 276 2.74 17.78 -22.23
CA ARG A 276 2.93 18.62 -21.05
C ARG A 276 4.39 18.77 -20.67
N GLU A 277 4.80 20.00 -20.39
CA GLU A 277 6.01 20.36 -19.65
C GLU A 277 5.55 20.98 -18.32
N PRO A 278 5.47 20.18 -17.23
CA PRO A 278 4.83 20.60 -15.99
C PRO A 278 5.40 21.92 -15.45
N GLY A 279 4.52 22.88 -15.13
CA GLY A 279 4.89 24.18 -14.58
C GLY A 279 5.36 25.20 -15.61
N ASN A 280 5.45 24.82 -16.89
CA ASN A 280 5.83 25.73 -17.97
C ASN A 280 4.73 25.84 -19.02
N ARG A 281 4.46 24.75 -19.75
CA ARG A 281 3.53 24.76 -20.89
C ARG A 281 2.86 23.40 -21.12
N THR A 282 1.54 23.39 -21.26
CA THR A 282 0.77 22.26 -21.78
C THR A 282 0.20 22.58 -23.15
N LYS A 283 0.22 21.63 -24.07
CA LYS A 283 -0.60 21.63 -25.29
C LYS A 283 -1.65 20.52 -25.23
N VAL A 284 -2.90 20.88 -25.41
CA VAL A 284 -4.05 19.97 -25.37
C VAL A 284 -4.72 19.92 -26.74
N ALA A 285 -4.82 18.73 -27.32
CA ALA A 285 -5.46 18.49 -28.61
C ALA A 285 -6.89 18.00 -28.40
N VAL A 286 -7.86 18.76 -28.91
CA VAL A 286 -9.30 18.50 -28.75
C VAL A 286 -9.98 18.26 -30.09
N HIS A 287 -11.00 17.41 -30.09
CA HIS A 287 -11.81 17.06 -31.25
C HIS A 287 -13.28 16.95 -30.84
N THR A 288 -14.19 17.19 -31.77
CA THR A 288 -15.61 16.88 -31.62
C THR A 288 -16.12 16.27 -32.92
N GLY A 289 -17.08 15.35 -32.81
CA GLY A 289 -17.79 14.77 -33.95
C GLY A 289 -19.06 15.56 -34.33
N ASP A 290 -19.43 16.57 -33.56
CA ASP A 290 -20.59 17.42 -33.83
C ASP A 290 -20.12 18.77 -34.41
N ASP A 291 -20.47 19.04 -35.66
CA ASP A 291 -20.17 20.30 -36.36
C ASP A 291 -20.84 21.53 -35.72
N SER A 292 -21.83 21.31 -34.84
CA SER A 292 -22.54 22.38 -34.12
C SER A 292 -21.72 22.96 -32.96
N ILE A 293 -20.66 22.26 -32.53
CA ILE A 293 -19.87 22.61 -31.35
C ILE A 293 -18.47 23.04 -31.81
N ASP A 294 -18.01 24.22 -31.39
CA ASP A 294 -16.61 24.59 -31.53
C ASP A 294 -15.80 24.03 -30.34
N PRO A 295 -14.91 23.04 -30.55
CA PRO A 295 -14.19 22.40 -29.45
C PRO A 295 -13.19 23.36 -28.78
N ILE A 296 -12.61 24.31 -29.52
CA ILE A 296 -11.68 25.30 -28.97
C ILE A 296 -12.47 26.33 -28.14
N GLY A 297 -13.55 26.88 -28.71
CA GLY A 297 -14.42 27.83 -28.05
C GLY A 297 -15.02 27.29 -26.75
N ALA A 298 -15.47 26.03 -26.74
CA ALA A 298 -16.01 25.36 -25.55
C ALA A 298 -14.98 25.27 -24.41
N CYS A 299 -13.72 24.97 -24.74
CA CYS A 299 -12.65 24.85 -23.76
C CYS A 299 -12.17 26.19 -23.20
N ILE A 300 -12.15 27.24 -24.02
CA ILE A 300 -11.76 28.60 -23.59
C ILE A 300 -12.87 29.20 -22.70
N GLY A 301 -14.13 28.98 -23.07
CA GLY A 301 -15.29 29.59 -22.42
C GLY A 301 -15.39 31.09 -22.71
N GLN A 302 -16.42 31.74 -22.14
CA GLN A 302 -16.63 33.17 -22.36
C GLN A 302 -15.42 33.98 -21.89
N ARG A 303 -14.80 34.75 -22.79
CA ARG A 303 -13.61 35.58 -22.53
C ARG A 303 -12.42 34.81 -21.89
N GLY A 304 -12.36 33.49 -22.06
CA GLY A 304 -11.28 32.69 -21.48
C GLY A 304 -11.47 32.33 -20.00
N THR A 305 -12.64 32.55 -19.40
CA THR A 305 -12.83 32.30 -17.96
C THR A 305 -12.51 30.85 -17.57
N ARG A 306 -12.98 29.85 -18.32
CA ARG A 306 -12.77 28.42 -18.00
C ARG A 306 -11.28 28.06 -18.05
N ILE A 307 -10.61 28.41 -19.15
CA ILE A 307 -9.19 28.09 -19.30
C ILE A 307 -8.31 28.84 -18.29
N GLN A 308 -8.68 30.06 -17.88
CA GLN A 308 -7.98 30.78 -16.83
C GLN A 308 -8.11 30.10 -15.47
N THR A 309 -9.27 29.51 -15.15
CA THR A 309 -9.43 28.68 -13.93
C THR A 309 -8.46 27.49 -13.93
N VAL A 310 -8.36 26.78 -15.07
CA VAL A 310 -7.42 25.65 -15.20
C VAL A 310 -5.97 26.09 -15.09
N ILE A 311 -5.59 27.20 -15.75
CA ILE A 311 -4.23 27.78 -15.66
C ILE A 311 -3.89 28.17 -14.21
N ALA A 312 -4.84 28.75 -13.49
CA ALA A 312 -4.66 29.12 -12.09
C ALA A 312 -4.45 27.89 -11.19
N GLU A 313 -5.22 26.82 -11.42
CA GLU A 313 -5.09 25.57 -10.67
C GLU A 313 -3.76 24.85 -10.95
N LEU A 314 -3.19 24.98 -12.16
CA LEU A 314 -1.87 24.46 -12.53
C LEU A 314 -0.70 25.37 -12.09
N GLY A 315 -0.96 26.40 -11.28
CA GLY A 315 0.09 27.29 -10.76
C GLY A 315 0.66 28.27 -11.80
N GLY A 316 -0.11 28.59 -12.84
CA GLY A 316 0.30 29.52 -13.91
C GLY A 316 0.95 28.85 -15.12
N GLU A 317 0.86 27.52 -15.24
CA GLU A 317 1.29 26.78 -16.43
C GLU A 317 0.53 27.28 -17.66
N LYS A 318 1.24 27.60 -18.76
CA LYS A 318 0.61 28.10 -19.99
C LYS A 318 -0.07 26.96 -20.74
N VAL A 319 -1.38 27.03 -20.93
CA VAL A 319 -2.13 25.99 -21.65
C VAL A 319 -2.54 26.49 -23.03
N ASP A 320 -2.06 25.83 -24.08
CA ASP A 320 -2.57 26.03 -25.45
C ASP A 320 -3.53 24.91 -25.81
N ILE A 321 -4.69 25.27 -26.38
CA ILE A 321 -5.66 24.32 -26.91
C ILE A 321 -5.53 24.33 -28.43
N VAL A 322 -5.42 23.15 -29.05
CA VAL A 322 -5.27 22.97 -30.49
C VAL A 322 -6.33 22.03 -31.03
N HIS A 323 -6.83 22.31 -32.24
CA HIS A 323 -7.75 21.41 -32.93
C HIS A 323 -6.98 20.17 -33.39
N TRP A 324 -7.53 19.00 -33.09
CA TRP A 324 -7.02 17.72 -33.59
C TRP A 324 -7.63 17.39 -34.95
N SER A 325 -6.78 17.00 -35.90
CA SER A 325 -7.19 16.57 -37.24
C SER A 325 -6.54 15.21 -37.54
N GLU A 326 -7.25 14.35 -38.25
CA GLU A 326 -6.70 13.08 -38.76
C GLU A 326 -5.59 13.32 -39.79
N ASN A 327 -5.65 14.44 -40.50
CA ASN A 327 -4.59 14.83 -41.41
C ASN A 327 -3.36 15.30 -40.63
N ARG A 328 -2.28 14.50 -40.73
CA ARG A 328 -1.01 14.74 -40.04
C ARG A 328 -0.43 16.12 -40.34
N GLU A 329 -0.55 16.64 -41.57
CA GLU A 329 0.03 17.94 -41.92
C GLU A 329 -0.71 19.08 -41.21
N GLU A 330 -2.04 19.07 -41.26
CA GLU A 330 -2.88 20.06 -40.57
C GLU A 330 -2.67 19.99 -39.05
N TYR A 331 -2.55 18.78 -38.51
CA TYR A 331 -2.32 18.57 -37.09
C TYR A 331 -0.94 19.08 -36.64
N ILE A 332 0.11 18.84 -37.43
CA ILE A 332 1.46 19.35 -37.13
C ILE A 332 1.49 20.87 -37.14
N VAL A 333 0.86 21.51 -38.15
CA VAL A 333 0.81 22.97 -38.24
C VAL A 333 0.01 23.55 -37.07
N SER A 334 -1.16 22.98 -36.76
CA SER A 334 -1.98 23.36 -35.59
C SER A 334 -1.19 23.26 -34.28
N ARG A 335 -0.46 22.15 -34.08
CA ARG A 335 0.35 21.89 -32.88
C ARG A 335 1.54 22.85 -32.73
N ALA A 336 2.22 23.18 -33.82
CA ALA A 336 3.43 23.99 -33.82
C ALA A 336 3.14 25.51 -33.70
N TRP A 337 2.02 26.00 -34.24
CA TRP A 337 1.78 27.44 -34.43
C TRP A 337 0.67 28.05 -33.56
N GLY A 338 0.19 27.36 -32.52
CA GLY A 338 -0.92 27.78 -31.65
C GLY A 338 -0.82 29.14 -30.92
N GLY A 339 0.17 29.98 -31.23
CA GLY A 339 0.27 31.37 -30.76
C GLY A 339 0.97 32.34 -31.73
N SER A 340 1.31 31.90 -32.95
CA SER A 340 1.90 32.77 -33.99
C SER A 340 0.92 32.79 -35.16
N GLN A 341 0.31 33.96 -35.41
CA GLN A 341 -0.68 34.13 -36.47
C GLN A 341 -0.17 33.57 -37.80
N ARG A 342 -1.06 32.86 -38.50
CA ARG A 342 -0.90 32.53 -39.93
C ARG A 342 -0.78 33.84 -40.71
N GLY A 343 0.45 34.31 -40.91
CA GLY A 343 0.76 35.27 -41.96
C GLY A 343 0.56 34.56 -43.29
N SER A 344 -0.50 34.93 -44.02
CA SER A 344 -0.69 34.54 -45.40
C SER A 344 0.61 34.74 -46.17
N ALA A 345 1.05 33.72 -46.89
CA ALA A 345 2.15 33.80 -47.84
C ALA A 345 1.77 34.75 -49.00
N GLY A 346 1.86 36.05 -48.73
CA GLY A 346 1.95 37.11 -49.72
C GLY A 346 3.41 37.48 -49.83
N GLY A 347 4.00 37.25 -51.01
CA GLY A 347 5.43 37.36 -51.23
C GLY A 347 6.02 38.68 -50.76
N SER A 348 6.96 38.60 -49.82
CA SER A 348 8.08 39.53 -49.76
C SER A 348 9.18 38.94 -48.88
N THR A 349 10.36 38.82 -49.48
CA THR A 349 11.62 38.46 -48.85
C THR A 349 11.90 39.43 -47.70
N VAL A 350 11.85 38.96 -46.45
CA VAL A 350 12.33 39.75 -45.30
C VAL A 350 13.51 39.04 -44.66
N ALA A 351 14.67 39.67 -44.83
CA ALA A 351 15.96 39.28 -44.30
C ALA A 351 15.96 39.28 -42.77
N CYS A 352 16.45 38.17 -42.18
CA CYS A 352 16.84 38.10 -40.78
C CYS A 352 18.03 39.05 -40.53
N ARG A 353 17.78 40.18 -39.87
CA ARG A 353 18.84 40.92 -39.16
C ARG A 353 19.01 40.28 -37.78
N GLY A 354 20.23 39.79 -37.53
CA GLY A 354 20.59 39.11 -36.30
C GLY A 354 20.81 40.03 -35.10
N SER A 355 20.82 39.40 -33.93
CA SER A 355 21.56 39.87 -32.77
C SER A 355 22.32 38.69 -32.17
N ARG A 356 23.65 38.78 -32.23
CA ARG A 356 24.63 37.80 -31.76
C ARG A 356 24.66 37.73 -30.22
N ARG A 357 24.81 36.53 -29.68
CA ARG A 357 25.64 36.16 -28.51
C ARG A 357 25.80 34.63 -28.56
N ALA A 358 26.87 34.14 -29.19
CA ALA A 358 28.18 33.86 -28.59
C ALA A 358 28.20 32.51 -27.83
N GLU A 359 28.41 31.43 -28.58
CA GLU A 359 28.99 30.19 -28.07
C GLU A 359 30.13 29.77 -29.00
N ARG A 360 31.36 29.81 -28.47
CA ARG A 360 32.52 29.12 -29.02
C ARG A 360 32.56 27.76 -28.35
N ALA A 361 32.36 26.70 -29.12
CA ALA A 361 32.84 25.37 -28.79
C ALA A 361 33.37 24.73 -30.07
N SER A 362 34.69 24.69 -30.12
CA SER A 362 35.60 24.06 -31.07
C SER A 362 35.11 22.78 -31.75
N CYS A 363 35.09 22.83 -33.08
CA CYS A 363 35.12 21.67 -33.97
C CYS A 363 36.47 20.95 -33.85
N LEU A 364 36.44 19.63 -33.66
CA LEU A 364 37.53 18.72 -33.97
C LEU A 364 36.93 17.58 -34.80
N ALA A 365 37.19 17.61 -36.10
CA ALA A 365 37.06 16.47 -37.00
C ALA A 365 38.47 16.20 -37.56
N PRO A 366 38.90 14.93 -37.68
CA PRO A 366 40.25 14.59 -38.11
C PRO A 366 40.37 14.63 -39.64
N CYS A 367 41.38 15.33 -40.15
CA CYS A 367 41.83 15.18 -41.53
C CYS A 367 42.63 13.88 -41.67
N GLY A 368 42.23 13.05 -42.61
CA GLY A 368 43.00 11.91 -43.08
C GLY A 368 44.07 12.36 -44.10
N ASP A 369 45.22 11.73 -44.00
CA ASP A 369 46.39 11.85 -44.87
C ASP A 369 46.08 11.51 -46.34
N THR A 370 46.71 12.23 -47.27
CA THR A 370 47.43 11.62 -48.41
C THR A 370 48.23 12.67 -49.21
N HIS A 371 49.54 12.44 -49.22
CA HIS A 371 50.63 12.92 -50.10
C HIS A 371 51.01 14.41 -50.17
#